data_AF-A0A9X3LB53-F1
#
_entry.id   AF-A0A9X3LB53-F1
#
_cell.length_a   1.000
_cell.length_b   1.000
_cell.length_c   1.000
_cell.angle_alpha   90.00
_cell.angle_beta   90.00
_cell.angle_gamma   90.00
#
_symmetry.space_group_name_H-M   'P 1'
#
loop_
_entity.id
_entity.type
_entity.pdbx_description
1 polymer ?
#
loop_
_entity_poly.entity_id
_entity_poly.type
_entity_poly.pdbx_seq_one_letter_code
_entity_poly.pdbx_strand_id
1 'polypeptide(L)' 'MKTTTQELNTKVCRECGCVINEQVESSLYECERCIGLNEE' A
#
# COMPACT_ATOMS: atom_id res chain seq x y z
N MET A 1 15.81 -24.11 7.87
CA MET A 1 14.47 -23.49 7.91
C MET A 1 14.57 -22.23 7.07
N LYS A 2 13.92 -22.17 5.91
CA LYS A 2 14.05 -21.04 4.98
C LYS A 2 13.24 -19.88 5.54
N THR A 3 13.86 -19.00 6.30
CA THR A 3 13.30 -17.69 6.65
C THR A 3 13.37 -16.83 5.40
N THR A 4 12.44 -17.02 4.48
CA THR A 4 12.16 -16.00 3.47
C THR A 4 11.45 -14.89 4.24
N THR A 5 12.22 -14.00 4.86
CA THR A 5 11.74 -12.66 5.16
C THR A 5 11.48 -12.03 3.79
N GLN A 6 10.29 -12.31 3.25
CA GLN A 6 9.71 -11.45 2.25
C GLN A 6 9.53 -10.15 3.03
N GLU A 7 10.52 -9.27 2.95
CA GLU A 7 10.31 -7.84 3.09
C GLU A 7 9.33 -7.48 1.97
N LEU A 8 8.07 -7.91 2.14
CA LEU A 8 6.95 -7.41 1.41
C LEU A 8 7.09 -5.91 1.61
N ASN A 9 7.41 -5.20 0.54
CA ASN A 9 7.46 -3.76 0.52
C ASN A 9 6.02 -3.32 0.80
N THR A 10 5.65 -3.34 2.08
CA THR A 10 4.30 -3.09 2.57
C THR A 10 4.11 -1.61 2.44
N LYS A 11 3.40 -1.23 1.40
CA LYS A 11 3.08 0.15 1.16
C LYS A 11 2.06 0.59 2.20
N VAL A 12 2.26 1.75 2.80
CA VAL A 12 1.32 2.31 3.78
C VAL A 12 0.61 3.49 3.14
N CYS A 13 -0.71 3.53 3.30
CA CYS A 13 -1.52 4.63 2.82
C CYS A 13 -1.19 5.92 3.59
N ARG A 14 -0.91 7.01 2.88
CA ARG A 14 -0.58 8.31 3.50
C ARG A 14 -1.80 9.01 4.11
N GLU A 15 -2.99 8.70 3.63
CA GLU A 15 -4.24 9.32 4.08
C GLU A 15 -4.73 8.70 5.40
N CYS A 16 -4.85 7.37 5.45
CA CYS A 16 -5.43 6.66 6.59
C CYS A 16 -4.46 5.77 7.37
N GLY A 17 -3.21 5.62 6.92
CA GLY A 17 -2.19 4.83 7.61
C GLY A 17 -2.37 3.31 7.55
N CYS A 18 -3.32 2.81 6.76
CA CYS A 18 -3.51 1.37 6.60
C CYS A 18 -2.42 0.75 5.71
N VAL A 19 -2.16 -0.54 5.90
CA VAL A 19 -1.28 -1.31 5.00
C VAL A 19 -2.03 -1.56 3.70
N ILE A 20 -1.50 -1.03 2.60
CA ILE A 20 -1.99 -1.28 1.25
C ILE A 20 -1.57 -2.71 0.89
N ASN A 21 -2.55 -3.59 0.77
CA ASN A 21 -2.37 -4.99 0.39
C ASN A 21 -2.48 -5.20 -1.14
N GLU A 22 -2.69 -4.12 -1.89
CA GLU A 22 -2.79 -4.11 -3.35
C GLU A 22 -1.43 -4.30 -4.03
N GLN A 23 -1.41 -4.39 -5.36
CA GLN A 23 -0.17 -4.61 -6.11
C GLN A 23 0.86 -3.51 -5.79
N VAL A 24 1.93 -3.91 -5.11
CA VAL A 24 3.04 -3.07 -4.64
C VAL A 24 3.76 -2.33 -5.79
N GLU A 25 3.60 -2.79 -7.04
CA GLU A 25 4.13 -2.12 -8.23
C GLU A 25 3.43 -0.80 -8.56
N SER A 26 2.28 -0.50 -7.94
CA SER A 26 1.64 0.81 -8.06
C SER A 26 2.50 1.90 -7.42
N SER A 27 2.60 3.06 -8.06
CA SER A 27 3.27 4.24 -7.52
C SER A 27 2.44 5.00 -6.47
N LEU A 28 1.13 4.71 -6.36
CA LEU A 28 0.18 5.41 -5.48
C LEU A 28 0.25 4.95 -4.02
N TYR A 29 0.49 5.88 -3.08
CA TYR A 29 0.52 5.62 -1.63
C TYR A 29 -0.87 5.84 -1.01
N GLU A 30 -1.89 5.38 -1.71
CA GLU A 30 -3.30 5.49 -1.36
C GLU A 30 -3.90 4.11 -1.48
N CYS A 31 -4.68 3.69 -0.48
CA CYS A 31 -5.41 2.45 -0.55
C CYS A 31 -6.66 2.62 -1.43
N GLU A 32 -7.27 1.51 -1.84
CA GLU A 32 -8.53 1.44 -2.57
C GLU A 32 -9.67 2.34 -2.01
N ARG A 33 -9.62 2.69 -0.72
CA ARG A 33 -10.63 3.54 -0.08
C ARG A 33 -10.32 5.03 -0.15
N CYS A 34 -9.04 5.37 -0.26
CA CYS A 34 -8.57 6.75 -0.23
C CYS A 34 -8.22 7.26 -1.64
N ILE A 35 -7.85 6.35 -2.54
CA ILE A 35 -7.54 6.68 -3.93
C ILE A 35 -8.73 7.41 -4.57
N GLY A 36 -8.47 8.57 -5.18
CA GLY A 36 -9.47 9.37 -5.86
C GLY A 36 -10.44 10.12 -4.94
N LEU A 37 -10.29 10.08 -3.62
CA LEU A 37 -11.08 10.95 -2.72
C LEU A 37 -10.74 12.43 -2.86
N ASN A 38 -9.55 12.73 -3.36
CA ASN A 38 -9.04 14.09 -3.50
C ASN A 38 -8.96 14.56 -4.98
N GLU A 39 -9.61 13.82 -5.89
CA GLU A 39 -9.81 14.21 -7.29
C GLU A 39 -11.14 14.98 -7.38
N GLU A 40 -11.06 16.32 -7.41
CA GLU A 40 -12.17 17.26 -7.69
C GLU A 40 -12.20 17.66 -9.17
#